data_AF-A0A4Q6EAD1-F1
#
_entry.id   AF-A0A4Q6EAD1-F1
#
_cell.length_a   1.000
_cell.length_b   1.000
_cell.length_c   1.000
_cell.angle_alpha   90.00
_cell.angle_beta   90.00
_cell.angle_gamma   90.00
#
_symmetry.space_group_name_H-M   'P 1'
#
loop_
_entity.id
_entity.type
_entity.pdbx_description
1 polymer ?
#
loop_
_entity_poly.entity_id
_entity_poly.type
_entity_poly.pdbx_seq_one_letter_code
_entity_poly.pdbx_strand_id
1 'polypeptide(L)'
;MKFYIKNIANPFLILAIAWTLCLALYKLEWAQLLPELEDNLLILIISFVILYGVTGVIFSKVKISTRPVDPRRTNVIFLLIVNTIAWAMNFAVSGIPLLQGVRGEDFGLGSLAVLAFTLNGYTSVFCFYLYLSSKKKRYLLFAIYCLFIFLLVYSRGYLLMSMLTMFFVWINYKNPYLTIKTSVILLTAFLAIAYLFGVLGNLRTIAGVGENAVEPENFDDTYNSDLILLIGDASESFKTNYIPDEYFWAYLYLTSPIGNLQYNIKPYPIDFVRNVPRLVLNELMFDSISNRLGEMFNMKRKKAELIVQTLTVSSILAGSYVTAGWGGMIFVILGIWAFGIIYFLIIARNPLGVIGISILSTIFLRKTRRLSFGRFIIRKKR
;
A
#
# COMPACT_ATOMS: atom_id res chain seq x y z
N MET A 1 10.57 -20.86 -24.67
CA MET A 1 9.39 -21.00 -23.79
C MET A 1 8.78 -19.61 -23.55
N LYS A 2 7.49 -19.38 -23.84
CA LYS A 2 6.87 -18.06 -23.63
C LYS A 2 6.40 -17.93 -22.18
N PHE A 3 7.01 -17.02 -21.41
CA PHE A 3 6.63 -16.74 -20.02
C PHE A 3 5.66 -15.55 -19.97
N TYR A 4 4.46 -15.76 -19.43
CA TYR A 4 3.44 -14.72 -19.32
C TYR A 4 3.55 -14.01 -17.98
N ILE A 5 3.53 -12.67 -17.99
CA ILE A 5 3.59 -11.87 -16.75
C ILE A 5 2.39 -12.17 -15.85
N LYS A 6 1.23 -12.51 -16.41
CA LYS A 6 0.06 -12.92 -15.64
C LYS A 6 0.32 -14.10 -14.70
N ASN A 7 1.23 -15.00 -15.06
CA ASN A 7 1.53 -16.18 -14.23
C ASN A 7 2.14 -15.77 -12.89
N ILE A 8 2.88 -14.66 -12.86
CA ILE A 8 3.48 -14.08 -11.64
C ILE A 8 2.64 -12.96 -11.03
N ALA A 9 1.75 -12.32 -11.80
CA ALA A 9 0.90 -11.22 -11.37
C ALA A 9 -0.43 -11.66 -10.76
N ASN A 10 -0.40 -12.68 -9.88
CA ASN A 10 -1.54 -13.05 -9.05
C ASN A 10 -1.34 -12.56 -7.59
N PRO A 11 -2.42 -12.31 -6.83
CA PRO A 11 -2.33 -11.70 -5.51
C PRO A 11 -1.37 -12.42 -4.55
N PHE A 12 -1.37 -13.75 -4.57
CA PHE A 12 -0.58 -14.55 -3.63
C PHE A 12 0.92 -14.54 -4.00
N LEU A 13 1.27 -14.71 -5.28
CA LEU A 13 2.67 -14.59 -5.72
C LEU A 13 3.21 -13.19 -5.53
N ILE A 14 2.41 -12.15 -5.80
CA ILE A 14 2.82 -10.75 -5.56
C ILE A 14 3.19 -10.56 -4.09
N LEU A 15 2.40 -11.12 -3.18
CA LEU A 15 2.69 -11.04 -1.75
C LEU A 15 3.97 -11.81 -1.39
N ALA A 16 4.12 -13.04 -1.88
CA ALA A 16 5.30 -13.86 -1.63
C ALA A 16 6.58 -13.19 -2.17
N ILE A 17 6.54 -12.65 -3.39
CA ILE A 17 7.66 -11.93 -4.02
C ILE A 17 7.98 -10.66 -3.23
N ALA A 18 6.97 -9.89 -2.80
CA ALA A 18 7.19 -8.67 -2.03
C ALA A 18 7.90 -8.96 -0.70
N TRP A 19 7.48 -9.99 0.03
CA TRP A 19 8.12 -10.37 1.30
C TRP A 19 9.49 -11.02 1.11
N THR A 20 9.68 -11.80 0.05
CA THR A 20 11.00 -12.33 -0.33
C THR A 20 11.98 -11.19 -0.62
N LEU A 21 11.53 -10.18 -1.39
CA LEU A 21 12.34 -8.99 -1.69
C LEU A 21 12.65 -8.20 -0.41
N CYS A 22 11.67 -8.01 0.48
CA CYS A 22 11.91 -7.36 1.77
C CYS A 22 12.97 -8.10 2.60
N LEU A 23 12.90 -9.43 2.70
CA LEU A 23 13.90 -10.24 3.41
C LEU A 23 15.28 -10.17 2.75
N ALA A 24 15.34 -10.27 1.43
CA ALA A 24 16.59 -10.19 0.68
C ALA A 24 17.27 -8.83 0.86
N LEU A 25 16.51 -7.74 0.82
CA LEU A 25 17.01 -6.40 1.10
C LEU A 25 17.42 -6.25 2.57
N TYR A 26 16.66 -6.80 3.52
CA TYR A 26 16.99 -6.72 4.94
C TYR A 26 18.37 -7.32 5.25
N LYS A 27 18.74 -8.39 4.53
CA LYS A 27 20.06 -9.04 4.65
C LYS A 27 21.24 -8.20 4.11
N LEU A 28 20.99 -7.09 3.42
CA LEU A 28 22.03 -6.17 3.00
C LEU A 28 22.52 -5.26 4.13
N GLU A 29 21.77 -5.18 5.24
CA GLU A 29 22.17 -4.45 6.46
C GLU A 29 22.56 -2.97 6.20
N TRP A 30 21.98 -2.35 5.18
CA TRP A 30 22.31 -0.98 4.80
C TRP A 30 21.89 0.08 5.83
N ALA A 31 21.04 -0.27 6.80
CA ALA A 31 20.62 0.60 7.90
C ALA A 31 20.90 -0.09 9.24
N GLN A 32 21.73 0.52 10.08
CA GLN A 32 22.15 0.00 11.39
C GLN A 32 21.06 0.13 12.45
N LEU A 33 20.14 1.07 12.25
CA LEU A 33 18.95 1.28 13.07
C LEU A 33 18.06 0.02 13.21
N LEU A 34 18.04 -0.84 12.19
CA LEU A 34 17.10 -1.96 12.13
C LEU A 34 17.64 -3.15 12.95
N PRO A 35 16.86 -3.70 13.88
CA PRO A 35 17.32 -4.79 14.74
C PRO A 35 17.53 -6.09 13.96
N GLU A 36 18.42 -6.95 14.43
CA GLU A 36 18.57 -8.30 13.88
C GLU A 36 17.27 -9.11 14.04
N LEU A 37 16.96 -9.93 13.05
CA LEU A 37 15.73 -10.74 13.06
C LEU A 37 15.94 -12.01 13.87
N GLU A 38 15.06 -12.25 14.84
CA GLU A 38 15.02 -13.52 15.56
C GLU A 38 14.68 -14.69 14.64
N ASP A 39 15.28 -15.86 14.91
CA ASP A 39 15.05 -17.08 14.13
C ASP A 39 13.56 -17.46 14.06
N ASN A 40 12.82 -17.28 15.16
CA ASN A 40 11.39 -17.54 15.20
C ASN A 40 10.61 -16.67 14.21
N LEU A 41 10.99 -15.39 14.09
CA LEU A 41 10.35 -14.47 13.15
C LEU A 41 10.73 -14.85 11.72
N LEU A 42 11.99 -15.19 11.48
CA LEU A 42 12.48 -15.62 10.18
C LEU A 42 11.74 -16.88 9.69
N ILE A 43 11.62 -17.90 10.55
CA ILE A 43 10.87 -19.15 10.26
C ILE A 43 9.41 -18.83 9.92
N LEU A 44 8.76 -17.94 10.67
CA LEU A 44 7.38 -17.55 10.41
C LEU A 44 7.24 -16.86 9.04
N ILE A 45 8.10 -15.89 8.72
CA ILE A 45 8.04 -15.16 7.45
C ILE A 45 8.35 -16.10 6.27
N ILE A 46 9.34 -16.98 6.40
CA ILE A 46 9.66 -17.97 5.36
C ILE A 46 8.48 -18.92 5.14
N SER A 47 7.88 -19.44 6.22
CA SER A 47 6.70 -20.32 6.13
C SER A 47 5.52 -19.62 5.46
N PHE A 48 5.32 -18.33 5.77
CA PHE A 48 4.32 -17.49 5.13
C PHE A 48 4.60 -17.25 3.64
N VAL A 49 5.85 -16.97 3.26
CA VAL A 49 6.27 -16.84 1.86
C VAL A 49 6.02 -18.15 1.09
N ILE A 50 6.36 -19.29 1.68
CA ILE A 50 6.11 -20.61 1.08
C ILE A 50 4.61 -20.84 0.91
N LEU A 51 3.80 -20.61 1.95
CA LEU A 51 2.35 -20.79 1.92
C LEU A 51 1.71 -19.99 0.77
N TYR A 52 2.02 -18.70 0.68
CA TYR A 52 1.47 -17.83 -0.36
C TYR A 52 2.09 -18.11 -1.73
N GLY A 53 3.37 -18.50 -1.78
CA GLY A 53 4.06 -18.91 -2.99
C GLY A 53 3.42 -20.13 -3.65
N VAL A 54 3.24 -21.21 -2.87
CA VAL A 54 2.58 -22.45 -3.33
C VAL A 54 1.15 -22.17 -3.76
N THR A 55 0.39 -21.43 -2.94
CA THR A 55 -0.99 -21.02 -3.29
C THR A 55 -1.00 -20.24 -4.60
N GLY A 56 -0.10 -19.28 -4.77
CA GLY A 56 0.01 -18.49 -5.98
C GLY A 56 0.38 -19.29 -7.22
N VAL A 57 1.25 -20.31 -7.11
CA VAL A 57 1.53 -21.23 -8.22
C VAL A 57 0.30 -22.05 -8.60
N ILE A 58 -0.47 -22.55 -7.62
CA ILE A 58 -1.72 -23.28 -7.88
C ILE A 58 -2.72 -22.37 -8.60
N PHE A 59 -2.94 -21.17 -8.09
CA PHE A 59 -3.93 -20.22 -8.61
C PHE A 59 -3.51 -19.55 -9.93
N SER A 60 -2.21 -19.54 -10.26
CA SER A 60 -1.73 -19.06 -11.57
C SER A 60 -2.31 -19.88 -12.74
N LYS A 61 -2.67 -21.14 -12.49
CA LYS A 61 -3.27 -22.06 -13.47
C LYS A 61 -4.78 -21.84 -13.64
N VAL A 62 -5.42 -21.08 -12.75
CA VAL A 62 -6.87 -20.85 -12.78
C VAL A 62 -7.20 -19.79 -13.84
N LYS A 63 -8.08 -20.15 -14.77
CA LYS A 63 -8.54 -19.23 -15.82
C LYS A 63 -9.51 -18.19 -15.25
N ILE A 64 -9.05 -16.94 -15.21
CA ILE A 64 -9.89 -15.78 -14.92
C ILE A 64 -10.78 -15.48 -16.11
N SER A 65 -12.07 -15.24 -15.88
CA SER A 65 -13.01 -14.78 -16.90
C SER A 65 -12.56 -13.43 -17.45
N THR A 66 -12.26 -13.39 -18.75
CA THR A 66 -11.98 -12.17 -19.51
C THR A 66 -13.15 -11.78 -20.40
N ARG A 67 -14.38 -12.21 -20.04
CA ARG A 67 -15.57 -11.89 -20.83
C ARG A 67 -15.67 -10.37 -20.95
N PRO A 68 -15.66 -9.82 -22.18
CA PRO A 68 -15.71 -8.39 -22.37
C PRO A 68 -17.04 -7.88 -21.81
N VAL A 69 -16.95 -6.92 -20.89
CA VAL A 69 -18.15 -6.20 -20.45
C VAL A 69 -18.53 -5.25 -21.57
N ASP A 70 -19.76 -5.37 -22.06
CA ASP A 70 -20.28 -4.48 -23.10
C ASP A 70 -20.42 -3.06 -22.54
N PRO A 71 -19.63 -2.08 -23.03
CA PRO A 71 -19.71 -0.71 -22.55
C PRO A 71 -21.05 -0.03 -22.80
N ARG A 72 -21.89 -0.56 -23.70
CA ARG A 72 -23.25 -0.06 -23.98
C ARG A 72 -24.26 -0.45 -22.91
N ARG A 73 -24.01 -1.57 -22.21
CA ARG A 73 -24.86 -2.08 -21.12
C ARG A 73 -24.48 -1.52 -19.74
N THR A 74 -23.34 -0.83 -19.65
CA THR A 74 -22.85 -0.24 -18.41
C THR A 74 -23.17 1.24 -18.32
N ASN A 75 -23.85 1.65 -17.24
CA ASN A 75 -24.14 3.06 -17.02
C ASN A 75 -22.96 3.78 -16.32
N VAL A 76 -21.84 3.90 -17.03
CA VAL A 76 -20.63 4.55 -16.48
C VAL A 76 -20.85 6.03 -16.19
N ILE A 77 -21.72 6.68 -16.96
CA ILE A 77 -22.04 8.11 -16.77
C ILE A 77 -22.74 8.29 -15.43
N PHE A 78 -23.69 7.41 -15.09
CA PHE A 78 -24.30 7.43 -13.76
C PHE A 78 -23.28 7.27 -12.64
N LEU A 79 -22.34 6.32 -12.75
CA LEU A 79 -21.26 6.18 -11.75
C LEU A 79 -20.42 7.46 -11.62
N LEU A 80 -20.08 8.11 -12.74
CA LEU A 80 -19.34 9.36 -12.72
C LEU A 80 -20.14 10.52 -12.09
N ILE A 81 -21.44 10.61 -12.38
CA ILE A 81 -22.32 11.62 -11.78
C ILE A 81 -22.39 11.42 -10.27
N VAL A 82 -22.68 10.21 -9.80
CA VAL A 82 -22.74 9.89 -8.36
C VAL A 82 -21.39 10.18 -7.69
N ASN A 83 -20.29 9.78 -8.33
CA ASN A 83 -18.95 10.07 -7.83
C ASN A 83 -18.67 11.57 -7.74
N THR A 84 -19.06 12.33 -8.77
CA THR A 84 -18.87 13.79 -8.81
C THR A 84 -19.70 14.49 -7.74
N ILE A 85 -20.95 14.08 -7.54
CA ILE A 85 -21.80 14.62 -6.46
C ILE A 85 -21.18 14.33 -5.09
N ALA A 86 -20.73 13.09 -4.85
CA ALA A 86 -20.08 12.73 -3.60
C ALA A 86 -18.83 13.58 -3.32
N TRP A 87 -18.01 13.86 -4.34
CA TRP A 87 -16.84 14.73 -4.20
C TRP A 87 -17.20 16.20 -4.02
N ALA A 88 -18.18 16.70 -4.76
CA ALA A 88 -18.67 18.07 -4.63
C ALA A 88 -19.16 18.35 -3.19
N MET A 89 -19.89 17.41 -2.58
CA MET A 89 -20.30 17.53 -1.17
C MET A 89 -19.12 17.58 -0.21
N ASN A 90 -18.09 16.74 -0.41
CA ASN A 90 -16.89 16.77 0.43
C ASN A 90 -16.10 18.07 0.27
N PHE A 91 -15.97 18.59 -0.96
CA PHE A 91 -15.30 19.87 -1.23
C PHE A 91 -16.10 21.08 -0.75
N ALA A 92 -17.43 21.03 -0.78
CA ALA A 92 -18.27 22.10 -0.26
C ALA A 92 -18.09 22.29 1.26
N VAL A 93 -17.83 21.19 1.99
CA VAL A 93 -17.66 21.23 3.45
C VAL A 93 -16.23 21.58 3.85
N SER A 94 -15.23 21.01 3.18
CA SER A 94 -13.83 21.12 3.61
C SER A 94 -12.94 21.98 2.70
N GLY A 95 -13.50 22.51 1.61
CA GLY A 95 -12.73 23.14 0.54
C GLY A 95 -11.94 22.14 -0.28
N ILE A 96 -11.08 22.65 -1.19
CA ILE A 96 -10.23 21.85 -2.06
C ILE A 96 -8.79 21.86 -1.51
N PRO A 97 -8.28 20.73 -0.96
CA PRO A 97 -6.98 20.68 -0.30
C PRO A 97 -5.81 21.14 -1.18
N LEU A 98 -5.83 20.81 -2.47
CA LEU A 98 -4.76 21.23 -3.39
C LEU A 98 -4.65 22.75 -3.51
N LEU A 99 -5.78 23.47 -3.46
CA LEU A 99 -5.78 24.94 -3.52
C LEU A 99 -5.38 25.57 -2.19
N GLN A 100 -5.59 24.85 -1.09
CA GLN A 100 -5.22 25.30 0.26
C GLN A 100 -3.77 24.95 0.63
N GLY A 101 -3.08 24.12 -0.18
CA GLY A 101 -1.73 23.63 0.10
C GLY A 101 -1.61 22.62 1.25
N VAL A 102 -2.65 22.49 2.07
CA VAL A 102 -2.72 21.57 3.22
C VAL A 102 -4.06 20.84 3.19
N ARG A 103 -4.03 19.54 3.47
CA ARG A 103 -5.24 18.77 3.78
C ARG A 103 -5.45 18.81 5.29
N GLY A 104 -6.63 19.17 5.78
CA GLY A 104 -7.00 19.07 7.20
C GLY A 104 -7.35 17.64 7.63
N GLU A 105 -7.23 17.33 8.94
CA GLU A 105 -7.47 15.96 9.46
C GLU A 105 -8.92 15.53 9.25
N ASP A 106 -9.84 16.50 9.30
CA ASP A 106 -11.28 16.32 9.11
C ASP A 106 -11.73 16.63 7.67
N PHE A 107 -10.97 16.16 6.67
CA PHE A 107 -11.36 16.36 5.28
C PHE A 107 -12.60 15.51 4.91
N GLY A 108 -13.65 16.20 4.50
CA GLY A 108 -14.91 15.66 4.00
C GLY A 108 -15.93 15.31 5.09
N LEU A 109 -17.11 14.89 4.65
CA LEU A 109 -18.22 14.47 5.52
C LEU A 109 -18.00 13.04 6.01
N GLY A 110 -17.10 12.84 6.98
CA GLY A 110 -16.88 11.58 7.70
C GLY A 110 -16.99 10.32 6.82
N SER A 111 -18.11 9.61 6.93
CA SER A 111 -18.34 8.35 6.19
C SER A 111 -18.56 8.52 4.68
N LEU A 112 -19.09 9.67 4.25
CA LEU A 112 -19.23 10.00 2.83
C LEU A 112 -17.87 10.16 2.18
N ALA A 113 -16.87 10.71 2.88
CA ALA A 113 -15.51 10.82 2.37
C ALA A 113 -14.95 9.43 2.05
N VAL A 114 -15.07 8.48 2.98
CA VAL A 114 -14.59 7.08 2.77
C VAL A 114 -15.30 6.41 1.60
N LEU A 115 -16.61 6.63 1.45
CA LEU A 115 -17.38 6.12 0.32
C LEU A 115 -16.91 6.77 -0.99
N ALA A 116 -16.70 8.09 -1.02
CA ALA A 116 -16.23 8.82 -2.19
C ALA A 116 -14.82 8.36 -2.62
N PHE A 117 -13.90 8.12 -1.68
CA PHE A 117 -12.59 7.53 -1.99
C PHE A 117 -12.71 6.14 -2.62
N THR A 118 -13.54 5.28 -2.03
CA THR A 118 -13.73 3.89 -2.50
C THR A 118 -14.40 3.86 -3.87
N LEU A 119 -15.46 4.65 -4.04
CA LEU A 119 -16.21 4.77 -5.29
C LEU A 119 -15.34 5.35 -6.41
N ASN A 120 -14.56 6.41 -6.13
CA ASN A 120 -13.65 7.00 -7.11
C ASN A 120 -12.53 6.03 -7.50
N GLY A 121 -11.98 5.31 -6.51
CA GLY A 121 -10.97 4.27 -6.73
C GLY A 121 -11.48 3.20 -7.67
N TYR A 122 -12.65 2.62 -7.38
CA TYR A 122 -13.30 1.63 -8.23
C TYR A 122 -13.64 2.20 -9.62
N THR A 123 -14.28 3.38 -9.69
CA THR A 123 -14.72 4.00 -10.95
C THR A 123 -13.53 4.30 -11.87
N SER A 124 -12.40 4.77 -11.32
CA SER A 124 -11.17 5.00 -12.08
C SER A 124 -10.70 3.72 -12.77
N VAL A 125 -10.60 2.61 -12.02
CA VAL A 125 -10.13 1.31 -12.52
C VAL A 125 -11.13 0.70 -13.50
N PHE A 126 -12.44 0.85 -13.24
CA PHE A 126 -13.50 0.37 -14.11
C PHE A 126 -13.50 1.11 -15.46
N CYS A 127 -13.37 2.44 -15.46
CA CYS A 127 -13.21 3.23 -16.68
C CYS A 127 -11.96 2.82 -17.47
N PHE A 128 -10.84 2.58 -16.80
CA PHE A 128 -9.63 2.08 -17.46
C PHE A 128 -9.82 0.68 -18.07
N TYR A 129 -10.52 -0.22 -17.39
CA TYR A 129 -10.90 -1.53 -17.93
C TYR A 129 -11.78 -1.39 -19.20
N LEU A 130 -12.79 -0.51 -19.17
CA LEU A 130 -13.64 -0.23 -20.34
C LEU A 130 -12.83 0.36 -21.50
N TYR A 131 -11.81 1.18 -21.23
CA TYR A 131 -10.88 1.65 -22.24
C TYR A 131 -10.08 0.49 -22.86
N LEU A 132 -9.55 -0.43 -22.05
CA LEU A 132 -8.79 -1.57 -22.56
C LEU A 132 -9.64 -2.49 -23.44
N SER A 133 -10.92 -2.67 -23.08
CA SER A 133 -11.90 -3.48 -23.80
C SER A 133 -12.39 -2.83 -25.08
N SER A 134 -12.82 -1.56 -25.01
CA SER A 134 -13.49 -0.89 -26.13
C SER A 134 -12.56 -0.06 -27.02
N LYS A 135 -11.35 0.26 -26.54
CA LYS A 135 -10.37 1.18 -27.16
C LYS A 135 -10.86 2.61 -27.37
N LYS A 136 -12.02 2.98 -26.83
CA LYS A 136 -12.55 4.35 -26.95
C LYS A 136 -11.86 5.29 -25.97
N LYS A 137 -11.20 6.34 -26.47
CA LYS A 137 -10.45 7.33 -25.68
C LYS A 137 -11.28 8.01 -24.58
N ARG A 138 -12.60 8.14 -24.75
CA ARG A 138 -13.50 8.71 -23.73
C ARG A 138 -13.38 8.04 -22.36
N TYR A 139 -13.19 6.71 -22.32
CA TYR A 139 -13.09 5.99 -21.05
C TYR A 139 -11.74 6.20 -20.36
N LEU A 140 -10.68 6.45 -21.15
CA LEU A 140 -9.39 6.86 -20.60
C LEU A 140 -9.50 8.26 -19.99
N LEU A 141 -10.19 9.20 -20.65
CA LEU A 141 -10.45 10.53 -20.10
C LEU A 141 -11.25 10.45 -18.79
N PHE A 142 -12.24 9.56 -18.69
CA PHE A 142 -12.97 9.33 -17.44
C PHE A 142 -12.08 8.76 -16.32
N ALA A 143 -11.16 7.86 -16.65
CA ALA A 143 -10.20 7.36 -15.66
C ALA A 143 -9.25 8.49 -15.19
N ILE A 144 -8.75 9.31 -16.12
CA ILE A 144 -7.89 10.47 -15.82
C ILE A 144 -8.64 11.49 -14.96
N TYR A 145 -9.91 11.76 -15.24
CA TYR A 145 -10.77 12.60 -14.41
C TYR A 145 -10.82 12.10 -12.95
N CYS A 146 -11.07 10.80 -12.74
CA CYS A 146 -11.06 10.23 -11.40
C CYS A 146 -9.68 10.33 -10.71
N LEU A 147 -8.58 10.13 -11.45
CA LEU A 147 -7.23 10.31 -10.90
C LEU A 147 -6.94 11.77 -10.53
N PHE A 148 -7.43 12.71 -11.34
CA PHE A 148 -7.32 14.15 -11.07
C PHE A 148 -8.04 14.54 -9.77
N ILE A 149 -9.19 13.93 -9.45
CA ILE A 149 -9.83 14.13 -8.15
C ILE A 149 -8.90 13.74 -6.99
N PHE A 150 -8.14 12.66 -7.08
CA PHE A 150 -7.18 12.31 -6.02
C PHE A 150 -6.04 13.33 -5.87
N LEU A 151 -5.66 14.01 -6.95
CA LEU A 151 -4.73 15.14 -6.91
C LEU A 151 -5.37 16.35 -6.20
N LEU A 152 -6.62 16.68 -6.52
CA LEU A 152 -7.36 17.78 -5.86
C LEU A 152 -7.46 17.61 -4.34
N VAL A 153 -7.58 16.36 -3.89
CA VAL A 153 -7.69 15.99 -2.46
C VAL A 153 -6.31 15.86 -1.82
N TYR A 154 -5.23 16.12 -2.56
CA TYR A 154 -3.85 15.99 -2.12
C TYR A 154 -3.53 14.59 -1.55
N SER A 155 -4.10 13.54 -2.16
CA SER A 155 -4.02 12.17 -1.63
C SER A 155 -3.19 11.25 -2.53
N ARG A 156 -1.87 11.41 -2.42
CA ARG A 156 -0.84 10.65 -3.18
C ARG A 156 -1.00 9.13 -3.05
N GLY A 157 -1.39 8.66 -1.86
CA GLY A 157 -1.59 7.24 -1.59
C GLY A 157 -2.69 6.61 -2.45
N TYR A 158 -3.87 7.23 -2.52
CA TYR A 158 -4.97 6.70 -3.35
C TYR A 158 -4.67 6.79 -4.84
N LEU A 159 -4.00 7.86 -5.28
CA LEU A 159 -3.54 7.99 -6.66
C LEU A 159 -2.65 6.81 -7.06
N LEU A 160 -1.59 6.55 -6.28
CA LEU A 160 -0.65 5.45 -6.53
C LEU A 160 -1.33 4.09 -6.49
N MET A 161 -2.23 3.86 -5.52
CA MET A 161 -2.96 2.58 -5.41
C MET A 161 -3.91 2.36 -6.59
N SER A 162 -4.58 3.40 -7.09
CA SER A 162 -5.41 3.31 -8.30
C SER A 162 -4.57 3.04 -9.54
N MET A 163 -3.45 3.74 -9.73
CA MET A 163 -2.53 3.50 -10.85
C MET A 163 -1.94 2.08 -10.82
N LEU A 164 -1.54 1.60 -9.64
CA LEU A 164 -1.05 0.23 -9.45
C LEU A 164 -2.14 -0.80 -9.77
N THR A 165 -3.39 -0.54 -9.37
CA THR A 165 -4.52 -1.40 -9.71
C THR A 165 -4.78 -1.41 -11.21
N MET A 166 -4.72 -0.26 -11.88
CA MET A 166 -4.81 -0.17 -13.35
C MET A 166 -3.69 -0.96 -14.03
N PHE A 167 -2.47 -0.91 -13.49
CA PHE A 167 -1.35 -1.72 -13.98
C PHE A 167 -1.63 -3.23 -13.87
N PHE A 168 -2.15 -3.70 -12.73
CA PHE A 168 -2.56 -5.11 -12.60
C PHE A 168 -3.73 -5.47 -13.52
N VAL A 169 -4.70 -4.57 -13.74
CA VAL A 169 -5.77 -4.78 -14.72
C VAL A 169 -5.18 -4.92 -16.12
N TRP A 170 -4.20 -4.08 -16.49
CA TRP A 170 -3.53 -4.19 -17.78
C TRP A 170 -2.81 -5.52 -17.95
N ILE A 171 -2.07 -6.00 -16.92
CA ILE A 171 -1.41 -7.32 -16.97
C ILE A 171 -2.45 -8.43 -17.14
N ASN A 172 -3.50 -8.44 -16.30
CA ASN A 172 -4.50 -9.51 -16.29
C ASN A 172 -5.36 -9.52 -17.56
N TYR A 173 -5.59 -8.35 -18.16
CA TYR A 173 -6.37 -8.20 -19.38
C TYR A 173 -5.57 -8.46 -20.66
N LYS A 174 -4.37 -7.87 -20.80
CA LYS A 174 -3.54 -7.99 -22.00
C LYS A 174 -2.66 -9.24 -22.02
N ASN A 175 -2.39 -9.82 -20.85
CA ASN A 175 -1.52 -10.97 -20.68
C ASN A 175 -0.17 -10.83 -21.43
N PRO A 176 0.60 -9.75 -21.17
CA PRO A 176 1.84 -9.49 -21.89
C PRO A 176 2.89 -10.58 -21.63
N TYR A 177 3.73 -10.82 -22.64
CA TYR A 177 4.90 -11.68 -22.53
C TYR A 177 6.02 -10.98 -21.79
N LEU A 178 6.70 -11.70 -20.90
CA LEU A 178 7.93 -11.24 -20.30
C LEU A 178 9.07 -11.46 -21.32
N THR A 179 9.34 -10.42 -22.11
CA THR A 179 10.54 -10.37 -22.98
C THR A 179 11.67 -9.65 -22.25
N ILE A 180 12.94 -9.88 -22.64
CA ILE A 180 14.09 -9.16 -22.05
C ILE A 180 13.85 -7.65 -22.13
N LYS A 181 13.37 -7.14 -23.27
CA LYS A 181 13.01 -5.73 -23.46
C LYS A 181 11.97 -5.27 -22.43
N THR A 182 10.91 -6.04 -22.21
CA THR A 182 9.87 -5.72 -21.22
C THR A 182 10.44 -5.74 -19.80
N SER A 183 11.28 -6.72 -19.46
CA SER A 183 11.92 -6.80 -18.14
C SER A 183 12.84 -5.61 -17.87
N VAL A 184 13.65 -5.22 -18.85
CA VAL A 184 14.52 -4.04 -18.75
C VAL A 184 13.67 -2.78 -18.55
N ILE A 185 12.61 -2.58 -19.34
CA ILE A 185 11.71 -1.42 -19.19
C ILE A 185 11.07 -1.39 -17.80
N LEU A 186 10.57 -2.52 -17.30
CA LEU A 186 9.96 -2.60 -15.97
C LEU A 186 10.97 -2.32 -14.86
N LEU A 187 12.19 -2.85 -14.97
CA LEU A 187 13.27 -2.62 -14.02
C LEU A 187 13.70 -1.16 -14.02
N THR A 188 13.96 -0.56 -15.18
CA THR A 188 14.30 0.86 -15.30
C THR A 188 13.19 1.75 -14.78
N ALA A 189 11.92 1.45 -15.08
CA ALA A 189 10.79 2.19 -14.53
C ALA A 189 10.70 2.07 -13.00
N PHE A 190 10.94 0.88 -12.45
CA PHE A 190 10.98 0.68 -11.00
C PHE A 190 12.10 1.48 -10.34
N LEU A 191 13.32 1.43 -10.89
CA LEU A 191 14.47 2.19 -10.39
C LEU A 191 14.26 3.71 -10.51
N ALA A 192 13.66 4.18 -11.60
CA ALA A 192 13.33 5.59 -11.77
C ALA A 192 12.28 6.06 -10.74
N ILE A 193 11.23 5.25 -10.51
CA ILE A 193 10.21 5.57 -9.50
C ILE A 193 10.81 5.55 -8.09
N ALA A 194 11.68 4.58 -7.78
CA ALA A 194 12.36 4.49 -6.49
C ALA A 194 13.26 5.71 -6.23
N TYR A 195 14.01 6.14 -7.25
CA TYR A 195 14.82 7.36 -7.18
C TYR A 195 13.97 8.61 -6.97
N LEU A 196 12.93 8.82 -7.80
CA LEU A 196 12.02 9.96 -7.65
C LEU A 196 11.32 9.97 -6.28
N PHE A 197 10.98 8.79 -5.75
CA PHE A 197 10.43 8.67 -4.40
C PHE A 197 11.43 9.14 -3.34
N GLY A 198 12.72 8.81 -3.50
CA GLY A 198 13.78 9.31 -2.63
C GLY A 198 13.99 10.81 -2.71
N VAL A 199 14.04 11.39 -3.92
CA VAL A 199 14.12 12.84 -4.12
C VAL A 199 12.97 13.55 -3.42
N LEU A 200 11.73 13.09 -3.64
CA LEU A 200 10.55 13.65 -2.97
C LEU A 200 10.55 13.42 -1.45
N GLY A 201 11.15 12.32 -1.00
CA GLY A 201 11.37 12.02 0.41
C GLY A 201 12.31 13.03 1.08
N ASN A 202 13.45 13.33 0.44
CA ASN A 202 14.42 14.32 0.90
C ASN A 202 13.79 15.72 0.98
N LEU A 203 13.15 16.16 -0.10
CA LEU A 203 12.46 17.46 -0.14
C LEU A 203 11.42 17.59 0.98
N ARG A 204 10.71 16.51 1.30
CA ARG A 204 9.75 16.49 2.41
C ARG A 204 10.44 16.63 3.76
N THR A 205 11.52 15.90 3.98
CA THR A 205 12.21 15.92 5.28
C THR A 205 12.88 17.27 5.51
N ILE A 206 13.48 17.87 4.49
CA ILE A 206 14.04 19.23 4.54
C ILE A 206 12.93 20.24 4.89
N ALA A 207 11.81 20.23 4.15
CA ALA A 207 10.68 21.12 4.43
C ALA A 207 10.09 20.91 5.84
N GLY A 208 10.03 19.67 6.32
CA GLY A 208 9.53 19.33 7.65
C GLY A 208 10.46 19.71 8.80
N VAL A 209 11.77 19.77 8.55
CA VAL A 209 12.76 20.24 9.53
C VAL A 209 12.80 21.78 9.53
N GLY A 210 12.76 22.43 8.36
CA GLY A 210 12.69 23.89 8.25
C GLY A 210 11.48 24.50 8.97
N GLU A 211 10.33 23.83 8.96
CA GLU A 211 9.12 24.30 9.67
C GLU A 211 9.20 24.14 11.21
N ASN A 212 10.10 23.28 11.72
CA ASN A 212 10.29 23.04 13.15
C ASN A 212 11.65 23.55 13.69
N ALA A 213 12.44 24.20 12.83
CA ALA A 213 13.73 24.76 13.21
C ALA A 213 13.51 25.95 14.17
N VAL A 214 14.27 25.95 15.27
CA VAL A 214 14.20 26.99 16.33
C VAL A 214 14.68 28.36 15.81
N GLU A 215 15.43 28.37 14.71
CA GLU A 215 15.85 29.57 13.98
C GLU A 215 15.69 29.34 12.47
N PRO A 216 14.60 29.79 11.84
CA PRO A 216 14.33 29.57 10.42
C PRO A 216 15.27 30.35 9.48
N GLU A 217 16.01 31.34 9.99
CA GLU A 217 16.88 32.20 9.17
C GLU A 217 18.26 31.60 8.84
N ASN A 218 18.68 30.54 9.53
CA ASN A 218 19.97 29.87 9.33
C ASN A 218 19.83 28.44 8.77
N PHE A 219 18.62 28.02 8.39
CA PHE A 219 18.40 26.68 7.84
C PHE A 219 18.71 26.69 6.34
N ASP A 220 19.72 25.91 5.96
CA ASP A 220 20.06 25.70 4.55
C ASP A 220 19.00 24.82 3.88
N ASP A 221 18.08 25.46 3.16
CA ASP A 221 17.04 24.80 2.36
C ASP A 221 17.58 24.07 1.11
N THR A 222 18.90 24.06 0.91
CA THR A 222 19.54 23.37 -0.21
C THR A 222 19.28 21.87 -0.13
N TYR A 223 18.95 21.27 -1.27
CA TYR A 223 18.72 19.83 -1.38
C TYR A 223 19.95 19.04 -0.90
N ASN A 224 19.78 18.28 0.18
CA ASN A 224 20.80 17.37 0.70
C ASN A 224 20.20 16.00 1.09
N SER A 225 20.84 14.92 0.65
CA SER A 225 20.51 13.53 1.00
C SER A 225 21.08 13.08 2.34
N ASP A 226 22.05 13.78 2.90
CA ASP A 226 22.72 13.44 4.17
C ASP A 226 21.74 13.29 5.33
N LEU A 227 20.67 14.09 5.33
CA LEU A 227 19.67 14.09 6.38
C LEU A 227 18.95 12.74 6.50
N ILE A 228 18.63 12.08 5.37
CA ILE A 228 18.02 10.74 5.44
C ILE A 228 19.04 9.67 5.81
N LEU A 229 20.29 9.80 5.36
CA LEU A 229 21.36 8.88 5.76
C LEU A 229 21.59 8.93 7.28
N LEU A 230 21.50 10.12 7.88
CA LEU A 230 21.60 10.31 9.32
C LEU A 230 20.36 9.78 10.06
N ILE A 231 19.15 10.15 9.64
CA ILE A 231 17.90 9.73 10.30
C ILE A 231 17.69 8.21 10.21
N GLY A 232 18.05 7.61 9.08
CA GLY A 232 17.94 6.17 8.85
C GLY A 232 19.13 5.37 9.34
N ASP A 233 20.14 6.02 9.93
CA ASP A 233 21.39 5.43 10.40
C ASP A 233 22.04 4.53 9.35
N ALA A 234 22.38 5.13 8.20
CA ALA A 234 22.97 4.43 7.07
C ALA A 234 24.34 3.85 7.46
N SER A 235 24.50 2.56 7.18
CA SER A 235 25.77 1.86 7.42
C SER A 235 26.88 2.41 6.52
N GLU A 236 28.13 2.26 6.96
CA GLU A 236 29.30 2.57 6.12
C GLU A 236 29.31 1.76 4.82
N SER A 237 28.78 0.53 4.84
CA SER A 237 28.63 -0.28 3.64
C SER A 237 27.74 0.39 2.58
N PHE A 238 26.71 1.14 2.99
CA PHE A 238 25.83 1.84 2.05
C PHE A 238 26.50 3.11 1.52
N LYS A 239 27.07 3.92 2.42
CA LYS A 239 27.73 5.19 2.08
C LYS A 239 28.94 5.03 1.15
N THR A 240 29.64 3.90 1.25
CA THR A 240 30.82 3.62 0.42
C THR A 240 30.48 2.97 -0.92
N ASN A 241 29.22 2.58 -1.15
CA ASN A 241 28.78 2.00 -2.41
C ASN A 241 28.47 3.06 -3.48
N TYR A 242 28.59 2.69 -4.75
CA TYR A 242 28.23 3.54 -5.91
C TYR A 242 26.71 3.71 -6.13
N ILE A 243 25.89 3.56 -5.09
CA ILE A 243 24.42 3.64 -5.17
C ILE A 243 24.01 5.05 -4.76
N PRO A 244 23.20 5.77 -5.55
CA PRO A 244 22.68 7.08 -5.16
C PRO A 244 21.91 7.04 -3.84
N ASP A 245 22.16 8.01 -2.97
CA ASP A 245 21.60 8.09 -1.62
C ASP A 245 20.06 8.13 -1.60
N GLU A 246 19.44 8.64 -2.67
CA GLU A 246 17.99 8.69 -2.80
C GLU A 246 17.35 7.29 -2.78
N TYR A 247 18.09 6.25 -3.19
CA TYR A 247 17.61 4.87 -3.07
C TYR A 247 17.50 4.41 -1.61
N PHE A 248 18.15 5.08 -0.67
CA PHE A 248 18.06 4.74 0.76
C PHE A 248 16.63 4.88 1.28
N TRP A 249 15.85 5.85 0.79
CA TRP A 249 14.42 5.95 1.10
C TRP A 249 13.64 4.72 0.68
N ALA A 250 13.84 4.28 -0.56
CA ALA A 250 13.16 3.10 -1.08
C ALA A 250 13.57 1.84 -0.29
N TYR A 251 14.86 1.72 0.06
CA TYR A 251 15.38 0.67 0.92
C TYR A 251 14.68 0.67 2.28
N LEU A 252 14.75 1.77 3.04
CA LEU A 252 14.14 1.91 4.36
C LEU A 252 12.63 1.63 4.31
N TYR A 253 11.94 2.11 3.27
CA TYR A 253 10.50 1.90 3.13
C TYR A 253 10.12 0.42 2.89
N LEU A 254 11.04 -0.37 2.33
CA LEU A 254 10.87 -1.80 2.12
C LEU A 254 11.28 -2.63 3.35
N THR A 255 12.30 -2.20 4.10
CA THR A 255 12.87 -2.98 5.22
C THR A 255 12.31 -2.59 6.59
N SER A 256 11.98 -1.31 6.81
CA SER A 256 11.46 -0.82 8.10
C SER A 256 10.19 -1.53 8.59
N PRO A 257 9.25 -2.01 7.75
CA PRO A 257 8.08 -2.73 8.25
C PRO A 257 8.42 -4.03 8.99
N ILE A 258 9.52 -4.69 8.61
CA ILE A 258 10.03 -5.92 9.25
C ILE A 258 10.85 -5.55 10.49
N GLY A 259 11.72 -4.54 10.40
CA GLY A 259 12.48 -4.08 11.58
C GLY A 259 11.57 -3.57 12.69
N ASN A 260 10.54 -2.78 12.36
CA ASN A 260 9.51 -2.36 13.30
C ASN A 260 8.72 -3.55 13.87
N LEU A 261 8.50 -4.62 13.09
CA LEU A 261 7.88 -5.84 13.62
C LEU A 261 8.77 -6.49 14.68
N GLN A 262 10.05 -6.71 14.36
CA GLN A 262 11.02 -7.28 15.29
C GLN A 262 11.16 -6.43 16.57
N TYR A 263 11.20 -5.10 16.44
CA TYR A 263 11.24 -4.19 17.59
C TYR A 263 10.06 -4.36 18.56
N ASN A 264 8.89 -4.77 18.06
CA ASN A 264 7.71 -5.01 18.90
C ASN A 264 7.64 -6.41 19.50
N ILE A 265 8.53 -7.33 19.11
CA ILE A 265 8.59 -8.67 19.68
C ILE A 265 9.21 -8.57 21.08
N LYS A 266 8.41 -8.88 22.11
CA LYS A 266 8.80 -8.78 23.52
C LYS A 266 8.65 -10.16 24.17
N PRO A 267 9.50 -10.52 25.15
CA PRO A 267 9.55 -11.89 25.70
C PRO A 267 8.34 -12.29 26.58
N TYR A 268 7.38 -11.39 26.80
CA TYR A 268 6.25 -11.65 27.70
C TYR A 268 5.10 -12.39 26.98
N PRO A 269 4.50 -13.41 27.60
CA PRO A 269 3.40 -14.14 27.01
C PRO A 269 2.15 -13.27 26.91
N ILE A 270 1.58 -13.18 25.72
CA ILE A 270 0.31 -12.50 25.45
C ILE A 270 -0.75 -13.58 25.23
N ASP A 271 -1.85 -13.53 25.99
CA ASP A 271 -2.97 -14.47 25.84
C ASP A 271 -3.62 -14.32 24.46
N PHE A 272 -3.53 -15.37 23.65
CA PHE A 272 -4.13 -15.40 22.32
C PHE A 272 -5.66 -15.47 22.38
N VAL A 273 -6.22 -16.41 23.14
CA VAL A 273 -7.66 -16.75 23.13
C VAL A 273 -8.49 -15.55 23.54
N ARG A 274 -8.07 -14.85 24.60
CA ARG A 274 -8.77 -13.65 25.09
C ARG A 274 -8.78 -12.50 24.07
N ASN A 275 -7.78 -12.44 23.19
CA ASN A 275 -7.62 -11.34 22.25
C ASN A 275 -8.13 -11.64 20.83
N VAL A 276 -8.67 -12.84 20.55
CA VAL A 276 -9.24 -13.20 19.23
C VAL A 276 -10.33 -12.22 18.77
N PRO A 277 -11.33 -11.82 19.59
CA PRO A 277 -12.34 -10.87 19.14
C PRO A 277 -11.73 -9.52 18.74
N ARG A 278 -10.71 -9.07 19.49
CA ARG A 278 -9.98 -7.84 19.21
C ARG A 278 -9.16 -7.96 17.92
N LEU A 279 -8.58 -9.12 17.61
CA LEU A 279 -7.88 -9.37 16.34
C LEU A 279 -8.83 -9.32 15.15
N VAL A 280 -9.98 -9.99 15.23
CA VAL A 280 -10.98 -10.00 14.15
C VAL A 280 -11.41 -8.56 13.87
N LEU A 281 -11.83 -7.85 14.91
CA LEU A 281 -12.32 -6.48 14.80
C LEU A 281 -11.26 -5.51 14.27
N ASN A 282 -10.03 -5.60 14.77
CA ASN A 282 -9.01 -4.60 14.46
C ASN A 282 -8.15 -4.93 13.24
N GLU A 283 -7.91 -6.20 12.92
CA GLU A 283 -6.94 -6.58 11.88
C GLU A 283 -7.56 -7.26 10.65
N LEU A 284 -8.75 -7.86 10.77
CA LEU A 284 -9.44 -8.52 9.66
C LEU A 284 -10.58 -7.69 9.06
N MET A 285 -11.30 -6.90 9.86
CA MET A 285 -12.38 -6.04 9.37
C MET A 285 -11.89 -4.78 8.66
N PHE A 286 -12.78 -4.13 7.91
CA PHE A 286 -12.52 -2.82 7.30
C PHE A 286 -12.44 -1.74 8.38
N ASP A 287 -11.49 -0.81 8.25
CA ASP A 287 -11.26 0.26 9.23
C ASP A 287 -12.53 1.06 9.57
N SER A 288 -13.41 1.32 8.58
CA SER A 288 -14.68 2.02 8.80
C SER A 288 -15.62 1.32 9.77
N ILE A 289 -15.62 -0.01 9.76
CA ILE A 289 -16.42 -0.82 10.68
C ILE A 289 -15.67 -0.99 12.00
N SER A 290 -14.36 -1.27 11.90
CA SER A 290 -13.46 -1.46 13.03
C SER A 290 -13.48 -0.29 14.00
N ASN A 291 -13.37 0.94 13.49
CA ASN A 291 -13.36 2.15 14.32
C ASN A 291 -14.68 2.33 15.07
N ARG A 292 -15.82 2.10 14.40
CA ARG A 292 -17.15 2.26 15.00
C ARG A 292 -17.44 1.22 16.09
N LEU A 293 -17.23 -0.05 15.78
CA LEU A 293 -17.44 -1.12 16.75
C LEU A 293 -16.38 -1.08 17.86
N GLY A 294 -15.15 -0.65 17.55
CA GLY A 294 -14.07 -0.47 18.51
C GLY A 294 -14.38 0.59 19.56
N GLU A 295 -15.04 1.68 19.16
CA GLU A 295 -15.58 2.69 20.07
C GLU A 295 -16.74 2.12 20.91
N MET A 296 -17.70 1.44 20.28
CA MET A 296 -18.86 0.86 20.98
C MET A 296 -18.48 -0.16 22.05
N PHE A 297 -17.50 -1.03 21.77
CA PHE A 297 -17.10 -2.11 22.67
C PHE A 297 -15.84 -1.78 23.51
N ASN A 298 -15.36 -0.53 23.48
CA ASN A 298 -14.11 -0.09 24.10
C ASN A 298 -12.89 -0.99 23.74
N MET A 299 -12.90 -1.55 22.53
CA MET A 299 -11.87 -2.44 22.00
C MET A 299 -10.89 -1.66 21.13
N LYS A 300 -10.30 -0.59 21.70
CA LYS A 300 -9.35 0.26 20.97
C LYS A 300 -8.17 -0.54 20.42
N ARG A 301 -7.79 -0.21 19.19
CA ARG A 301 -6.67 -0.83 18.48
C ARG A 301 -5.35 -0.49 19.16
N LYS A 302 -4.59 -1.52 19.56
CA LYS A 302 -3.23 -1.33 20.05
C LYS A 302 -2.34 -0.86 18.88
N LYS A 303 -1.50 0.14 19.12
CA LYS A 303 -0.55 0.65 18.13
C LYS A 303 0.80 -0.03 18.34
N ALA A 304 1.40 -0.45 17.24
CA ALA A 304 2.80 -0.89 17.26
C ALA A 304 3.70 0.32 17.49
N GLU A 305 4.76 0.12 18.28
CA GLU A 305 5.83 1.08 18.47
C GLU A 305 6.67 1.15 17.17
N LEU A 306 7.16 2.32 16.80
CA LEU A 306 8.06 2.49 15.66
C LEU A 306 9.45 2.78 16.20
N ILE A 307 10.49 2.21 15.58
CA ILE A 307 11.88 2.46 15.97
C ILE A 307 12.18 3.96 15.83
N VAL A 308 11.73 4.56 14.72
CA VAL A 308 11.85 5.99 14.45
C VAL A 308 10.52 6.52 13.89
N GLN A 309 10.03 7.63 14.43
CA GLN A 309 8.73 8.19 14.03
C GLN A 309 8.68 8.65 12.57
N THR A 310 9.82 9.05 11.99
CA THR A 310 9.96 9.38 10.57
C THR A 310 9.82 8.15 9.66
N LEU A 311 10.07 6.94 10.17
CA LEU A 311 9.81 5.65 9.51
C LEU A 311 8.39 5.18 9.83
N THR A 312 7.42 5.86 9.22
CA THR A 312 5.98 5.76 9.56
C THR A 312 5.31 4.42 9.26
N VAL A 313 6.04 3.40 8.80
CA VAL A 313 5.45 2.15 8.27
C VAL A 313 5.86 0.97 9.11
N SER A 314 4.85 0.35 9.73
CA SER A 314 4.95 -0.98 10.35
C SER A 314 4.26 -2.01 9.46
N SER A 315 4.63 -3.28 9.57
CA SER A 315 3.87 -4.36 8.94
C SER A 315 2.51 -4.56 9.63
N ILE A 316 1.57 -5.20 8.94
CA ILE A 316 0.29 -5.62 9.54
C ILE A 316 0.50 -6.62 10.69
N LEU A 317 1.59 -7.40 10.63
CA LEU A 317 1.91 -8.42 11.62
C LEU A 317 2.25 -7.80 12.98
N ALA A 318 2.86 -6.61 13.02
CA ALA A 318 3.22 -5.98 14.30
C ALA A 318 1.99 -5.67 15.15
N GLY A 319 0.90 -5.17 14.52
CA GLY A 319 -0.35 -4.91 15.23
C GLY A 319 -1.00 -6.19 15.76
N SER A 320 -0.90 -7.29 15.01
CA SER A 320 -1.40 -8.60 15.45
C SER A 320 -0.58 -9.20 16.59
N TYR A 321 0.75 -9.01 16.56
CA TYR A 321 1.65 -9.44 17.63
C TYR A 321 1.40 -8.66 18.92
N VAL A 322 1.35 -7.33 18.86
CA VAL A 322 1.07 -6.49 20.04
C VAL A 322 -0.31 -6.80 20.65
N THR A 323 -1.25 -7.28 19.83
CA THR A 323 -2.59 -7.67 20.29
C THR A 323 -2.62 -9.05 20.95
N ALA A 324 -1.99 -10.06 20.36
CA ALA A 324 -2.18 -11.46 20.75
C ALA A 324 -0.94 -12.37 20.56
N GLY A 325 0.26 -11.78 20.53
CA GLY A 325 1.54 -12.48 20.38
C GLY A 325 1.68 -13.24 19.06
N TRP A 326 2.47 -14.32 19.09
CA TRP A 326 2.72 -15.20 17.94
C TRP A 326 1.43 -15.81 17.36
N GLY A 327 0.51 -16.24 18.23
CA GLY A 327 -0.80 -16.76 17.81
C GLY A 327 -1.60 -15.72 17.01
N GLY A 328 -1.51 -14.45 17.40
CA GLY A 328 -2.12 -13.34 16.66
C GLY A 328 -1.60 -13.18 15.23
N MET A 329 -0.28 -13.28 15.05
CA MET A 329 0.33 -13.21 13.72
C MET A 329 -0.12 -14.36 12.82
N ILE A 330 -0.07 -15.59 13.34
CA ILE A 330 -0.51 -16.79 12.61
C ILE A 330 -1.99 -16.67 12.25
N PHE A 331 -2.85 -16.24 13.19
CA PHE A 331 -4.28 -16.06 12.95
C PHE A 331 -4.55 -15.04 11.84
N VAL A 332 -3.89 -13.88 11.85
CA VAL A 332 -4.08 -12.84 10.82
C VAL A 332 -3.55 -13.30 9.46
N ILE A 333 -2.41 -14.01 9.42
CA ILE A 333 -1.87 -14.60 8.19
C ILE A 333 -2.90 -15.56 7.58
N LEU A 334 -3.38 -16.53 8.37
CA LEU A 334 -4.35 -17.52 7.90
C LEU A 334 -5.69 -16.88 7.53
N GLY A 335 -6.14 -15.86 8.27
CA GLY A 335 -7.36 -15.11 7.97
C GLY A 335 -7.29 -14.36 6.63
N ILE A 336 -6.19 -13.65 6.37
CA ILE A 336 -5.98 -12.96 5.08
C ILE A 336 -5.82 -13.97 3.95
N TRP A 337 -5.15 -15.09 4.20
CA TRP A 337 -4.96 -16.17 3.23
C TRP A 337 -6.30 -16.81 2.83
N ALA A 338 -7.11 -17.22 3.81
CA ALA A 338 -8.44 -17.79 3.59
C ALA A 338 -9.37 -16.80 2.88
N PHE A 339 -9.37 -15.52 3.30
CA PHE A 339 -10.12 -14.47 2.62
C PHE A 339 -9.70 -14.35 1.15
N GLY A 340 -8.39 -14.33 0.87
CA GLY A 340 -7.85 -14.28 -0.49
C GLY A 340 -8.35 -15.44 -1.35
N ILE A 341 -8.33 -16.67 -0.82
CA ILE A 341 -8.79 -17.86 -1.54
C ILE A 341 -10.29 -17.76 -1.85
N ILE A 342 -11.10 -17.51 -0.83
CA ILE A 342 -12.56 -17.41 -0.98
C ILE A 342 -12.92 -16.32 -1.98
N TYR A 343 -12.32 -15.13 -1.84
CA TYR A 343 -12.54 -14.01 -2.74
C TYR A 343 -12.14 -14.34 -4.18
N PHE A 344 -10.96 -14.94 -4.38
CA PHE A 344 -10.50 -15.33 -5.70
C PHE A 344 -11.47 -16.31 -6.37
N LEU A 345 -11.90 -17.35 -5.66
CA LEU A 345 -12.80 -18.39 -6.20
C LEU A 345 -14.16 -17.82 -6.61
N ILE A 346 -14.71 -16.90 -5.81
CA ILE A 346 -15.99 -16.23 -6.12
C ILE A 346 -15.85 -15.33 -7.34
N ILE A 347 -14.78 -14.52 -7.39
CA ILE A 347 -14.64 -13.46 -8.39
C ILE A 347 -14.07 -13.94 -9.72
N ALA A 348 -13.23 -14.98 -9.73
CA ALA A 348 -12.56 -15.45 -10.95
C ALA A 348 -13.53 -15.82 -12.09
N ARG A 349 -14.77 -16.22 -11.75
CA ARG A 349 -15.80 -16.59 -12.72
C ARG A 349 -16.69 -15.42 -13.17
N ASN A 350 -16.62 -14.27 -12.49
CA ASN A 350 -17.45 -13.10 -12.77
C ASN A 350 -16.91 -12.31 -13.99
N PRO A 351 -17.76 -11.65 -14.81
CA PRO A 351 -17.30 -10.73 -15.88
C PRO A 351 -16.37 -9.59 -15.40
N LEU A 352 -16.48 -9.20 -14.14
CA LEU A 352 -15.59 -8.22 -13.49
C LEU A 352 -14.40 -8.88 -12.79
N GLY A 353 -14.14 -10.15 -13.06
CA GLY A 353 -13.12 -10.97 -12.41
C GLY A 353 -11.72 -10.35 -12.49
N VAL A 354 -11.38 -9.82 -13.66
CA VAL A 354 -10.11 -9.11 -13.90
C VAL A 354 -9.93 -7.93 -12.96
N ILE A 355 -10.98 -7.12 -12.75
CA ILE A 355 -10.94 -5.95 -11.89
C ILE A 355 -10.80 -6.39 -10.43
N GLY A 356 -11.65 -7.32 -9.98
CA GLY A 356 -11.63 -7.76 -8.58
C GLY A 356 -10.30 -8.41 -8.17
N ILE A 357 -9.72 -9.26 -9.03
CA ILE A 357 -8.40 -9.88 -8.76
C ILE A 357 -7.27 -8.85 -8.77
N SER A 358 -7.37 -7.83 -9.63
CA SER A 358 -6.39 -6.73 -9.66
C SER A 358 -6.48 -5.86 -8.39
N ILE A 359 -7.70 -5.59 -7.91
CA ILE A 359 -7.92 -4.92 -6.62
C ILE A 359 -7.35 -5.76 -5.48
N LEU A 360 -7.60 -7.07 -5.46
CA LEU A 360 -7.05 -7.98 -4.44
C LEU A 360 -5.51 -7.96 -4.44
N SER A 361 -4.88 -7.94 -5.62
CA SER A 361 -3.43 -7.83 -5.79
C SER A 361 -2.88 -6.55 -5.16
N THR A 362 -3.52 -5.40 -5.41
CA THR A 362 -3.18 -4.13 -4.78
C THR A 362 -3.38 -4.17 -3.27
N ILE A 363 -4.48 -4.75 -2.78
CA ILE A 363 -4.77 -4.87 -1.34
C ILE A 363 -3.68 -5.70 -0.65
N PHE A 364 -3.22 -6.80 -1.25
CA PHE A 364 -2.19 -7.66 -0.68
C PHE A 364 -0.84 -6.93 -0.65
N LEU A 365 -0.46 -6.27 -1.74
CA LEU A 365 0.75 -5.45 -1.76
C LEU A 365 0.68 -4.34 -0.71
N ARG A 366 -0.47 -3.68 -0.57
CA ARG A 366 -0.70 -2.68 0.48
C ARG A 366 -0.61 -3.31 1.86
N LYS A 367 -1.24 -4.45 2.15
CA LYS A 367 -1.23 -5.07 3.50
C LYS A 367 0.16 -5.51 3.97
N THR A 368 1.11 -5.71 3.06
CA THR A 368 2.54 -5.86 3.40
C THR A 368 3.07 -4.66 4.18
N ARG A 369 2.52 -3.47 3.92
CA ARG A 369 2.91 -2.18 4.50
C ARG A 369 1.69 -1.57 5.14
N ARG A 370 1.53 -1.68 6.46
CA ARG A 370 0.39 -1.04 7.13
C ARG A 370 0.64 0.47 7.18
N LEU A 371 0.39 1.10 6.04
CA LEU A 371 0.36 2.53 5.85
C LEU A 371 -0.89 3.03 6.55
N SER A 372 -0.70 3.58 7.75
CA SER A 372 -1.70 4.47 8.32
C SER A 372 -1.71 5.75 7.48
N PHE A 373 -2.46 5.74 6.38
CA PHE A 373 -2.63 6.91 5.51
C PHE A 373 -3.58 7.97 6.10
N GLY A 374 -3.81 7.94 7.42
CA GLY A 374 -4.78 8.79 8.12
C GLY A 374 -4.21 9.78 9.13
N ARG A 375 -2.88 9.92 9.24
CA ARG A 375 -2.25 10.93 10.12
C ARG A 375 -1.03 11.57 9.46
N PHE A 376 -1.26 12.12 8.27
CA PHE A 376 -0.25 12.83 7.49
C PHE A 376 -0.56 14.31 7.44
N ILE A 377 -0.62 14.98 8.60
CA ILE A 377 -0.81 16.43 8.65
C ILE A 377 0.05 17.01 9.78
N ILE A 378 0.76 18.07 9.40
CA ILE A 378 1.63 18.92 10.20
C ILE A 378 0.89 19.33 11.48
N ARG A 379 1.45 18.97 12.63
CA ARG A 379 1.01 19.49 13.92
C ARG A 379 1.42 20.96 13.96
N LYS A 380 0.53 21.87 13.57
CA LYS A 380 0.66 23.27 14.00
C LYS A 380 0.39 23.27 15.50
N LYS A 381 1.45 23.31 16.32
CA LYS A 381 1.31 23.68 17.73
C LYS A 381 0.64 25.07 17.73
N ARG A 382 -0.55 25.16 18.32
CA ARG A 382 -0.99 26.38 18.99
C ARG A 382 -0.74 26.18 20.47
#